data_AF-A0ABD5YI04-F1
#
_entry.id   AF-A0ABD5YI04-F1
#
_cell.length_a   1.000
_cell.length_b   1.000
_cell.length_c   1.000
_cell.angle_alpha   90.00
_cell.angle_beta   90.00
_cell.angle_gamma   90.00
#
_symmetry.space_group_name_H-M   'P 1'
#
loop_
_entity.id
_entity.type
_entity.pdbx_description
1 polymer ?
#
loop_
_entity_poly.entity_id
_entity_poly.type
_entity_poly.pdbx_seq_one_letter_code
_entity_poly.pdbx_strand_id
1 'polypeptide(L)' 'MPLRLVRYTALATRRRNGMMHVHLPVARDSELASLFEPLVDAVVELRVADGTPQQRWHLTDAAIPSDWTSLNE' A
#
# COMPACT_ATOMS: atom_id res chain seq x y z
N MET A 1 -19.15 0.25 5.78
CA MET A 1 -19.36 1.23 4.69
C MET A 1 -18.08 1.62 3.93
N PRO A 2 -16.96 2.04 4.56
CA PRO A 2 -15.78 2.55 3.82
C PRO A 2 -15.07 1.49 2.97
N LEU A 3 -15.02 0.23 3.43
CA LEU A 3 -14.40 -0.88 2.69
C LEU A 3 -15.02 -1.11 1.29
N ARG A 4 -16.33 -0.83 1.13
CA ARG A 4 -17.03 -1.05 -0.14
C ARG A 4 -16.65 -0.02 -1.20
N LEU A 5 -16.43 1.23 -0.80
CA LEU A 5 -16.02 2.30 -1.71
C LEU A 5 -14.63 2.00 -2.28
N VAL A 6 -13.65 1.71 -1.41
CA VAL A 6 -12.28 1.44 -1.84
C VAL A 6 -12.22 0.20 -2.75
N ARG A 7 -12.97 -0.85 -2.42
CA ARG A 7 -13.09 -2.03 -3.30
C ARG A 7 -13.68 -1.70 -4.67
N TYR A 8 -14.74 -0.90 -4.71
CA TYR A 8 -15.34 -0.47 -5.97
C TYR A 8 -14.36 0.36 -6.81
N THR A 9 -13.64 1.29 -6.18
CA THR A 9 -12.62 2.12 -6.84
C THR A 9 -11.50 1.26 -7.41
N ALA A 10 -10.96 0.31 -6.63
CA ALA A 10 -9.90 -0.60 -7.08
C ALA A 10 -10.33 -1.39 -8.34
N LEU A 11 -11.55 -1.95 -8.33
CA LEU A 11 -12.10 -2.67 -9.49
C LEU A 11 -12.31 -1.75 -10.71
N ALA A 12 -12.81 -0.53 -10.49
CA ALA A 12 -13.05 0.43 -11.55
C ALA A 12 -11.74 0.93 -12.20
N THR A 13 -10.70 1.11 -11.40
CA THR A 13 -9.33 1.46 -11.82
C THR A 13 -8.74 0.35 -12.66
N ARG A 14 -8.75 -0.90 -12.16
CA ARG A 14 -8.23 -2.07 -12.89
C ARG A 14 -8.92 -2.26 -14.25
N ARG A 15 -10.24 -2.09 -14.32
CA ARG A 15 -11.00 -2.18 -15.58
C ARG A 15 -10.60 -1.13 -16.64
N ARG A 16 -9.95 -0.06 -16.22
CA ARG A 16 -9.52 1.04 -17.11
C ARG A 16 -8.01 1.08 -17.32
N ASN A 17 -7.27 0.10 -16.82
CA ASN A 17 -5.80 0.15 -16.74
C ASN A 17 -5.31 1.45 -16.09
N GLY A 18 -6.04 1.94 -15.10
CA GLY A 18 -5.72 3.19 -14.39
C GLY A 18 -4.78 2.95 -13.21
N MET A 19 -4.43 4.04 -12.52
CA MET A 19 -3.66 4.03 -11.28
C MET A 19 -4.51 4.57 -10.12
N MET A 20 -4.37 3.97 -8.93
CA MET A 20 -5.00 4.44 -7.69
C MET A 20 -3.95 4.50 -6.59
N HIS A 21 -4.02 5.56 -5.78
CA HIS A 21 -3.23 5.72 -4.56
C HIS A 21 -4.17 5.88 -3.38
N VAL A 22 -4.00 5.07 -2.32
CA VAL A 22 -4.81 5.14 -1.10
C VAL A 22 -3.87 5.14 0.09
N HIS A 23 -4.10 6.07 1.03
CA HIS A 23 -3.36 6.15 2.27
C HIS A 23 -4.20 5.59 3.43
N LEU A 24 -3.61 4.68 4.21
CA LEU A 24 -4.21 4.12 5.41
C LEU A 24 -3.36 4.51 6.62
N PRO A 25 -3.87 5.31 7.58
CA PRO A 25 -3.11 5.74 8.75
C PRO A 25 -3.07 4.63 9.82
N VAL A 26 -2.65 3.43 9.44
CA VAL A 26 -2.58 2.23 10.28
C VAL A 26 -1.27 1.50 10.03
N ALA A 27 -0.86 0.67 11.00
CA ALA A 27 0.32 -0.17 10.83
C ALA A 27 0.12 -1.20 9.71
N ARG A 28 1.23 -1.61 9.08
CA ARG A 28 1.26 -2.57 7.97
C ARG A 28 0.67 -3.94 8.31
N ASP A 29 0.84 -4.36 9.57
CA ASP A 29 0.35 -5.62 10.13
C ASP A 29 -1.08 -5.53 10.69
N SER A 30 -1.73 -4.38 10.56
CA SER A 30 -3.13 -4.23 10.96
C SER A 30 -4.06 -5.07 10.07
N GLU A 31 -5.14 -5.58 10.66
CA GLU A 31 -6.19 -6.30 9.95
C GLU A 31 -6.75 -5.48 8.77
N LEU A 32 -6.87 -4.16 8.95
CA LEU A 32 -7.34 -3.26 7.90
C LEU A 32 -6.40 -3.23 6.69
N ALA A 33 -5.08 -3.21 6.91
CA ALA A 33 -4.11 -3.25 5.82
C ALA A 33 -4.19 -4.59 5.07
N SER A 34 -4.28 -5.72 5.79
CA SER A 34 -4.44 -7.05 5.20
C SER A 34 -5.72 -7.21 4.38
N LEU A 35 -6.82 -6.54 4.76
CA LEU A 35 -8.08 -6.54 4.00
C LEU A 35 -7.96 -5.81 2.65
N PHE A 36 -7.10 -4.80 2.55
CA PHE A 36 -6.92 -3.99 1.35
C PHE A 36 -5.80 -4.48 0.43
N GLU A 37 -4.79 -5.13 1.00
CA GLU A 37 -3.62 -5.65 0.27
C GLU A 37 -3.99 -6.42 -1.01
N PRO A 38 -4.97 -7.35 -1.03
CA PRO A 38 -5.34 -8.08 -2.26
C PRO A 38 -5.98 -7.24 -3.38
N LEU A 39 -6.31 -5.97 -3.12
CA LEU A 39 -7.00 -5.08 -4.07
C LEU A 39 -6.05 -4.15 -4.82
N VAL A 40 -4.77 -4.14 -4.47
CA VAL A 40 -3.74 -3.27 -5.03
C VAL A 40 -2.59 -4.09 -5.60
N ASP A 41 -1.87 -3.53 -6.56
CA ASP A 41 -0.71 -4.22 -7.15
C ASP A 41 0.55 -4.09 -6.26
N ALA A 42 0.59 -3.10 -5.36
CA ALA A 42 1.68 -2.88 -4.41
C ALA A 42 1.22 -2.13 -3.15
N VAL A 43 1.92 -2.37 -2.04
CA VAL A 43 1.80 -1.62 -0.78
C VAL A 43 3.11 -0.86 -0.51
N VAL A 44 3.00 0.44 -0.23
CA VAL A 44 4.12 1.26 0.24
C VAL A 44 4.00 1.42 1.75
N GLU A 45 4.95 0.85 2.48
CA GLU A 45 5.06 1.01 3.92
C GLU A 45 5.98 2.18 4.24
N LEU A 46 5.53 3.07 5.14
CA LEU A 46 6.26 4.25 5.54
C LEU A 46 6.64 4.16 7.02
N ARG A 47 7.84 4.63 7.36
CA ARG A 47 8.28 4.80 8.74
C ARG A 47 9.17 6.01 8.90
N VAL A 48 9.39 6.41 10.14
CA VAL A 48 10.50 7.30 10.52
C VAL A 48 11.47 6.47 11.36
N ALA A 49 12.70 6.32 10.88
CA ALA A 49 13.79 5.66 11.61
C ALA A 49 14.92 6.67 11.83
N ASP A 50 15.34 6.86 13.08
CA ASP A 50 16.38 7.82 13.46
C ASP A 50 16.15 9.24 12.88
N GLY A 51 14.90 9.69 12.90
CA GLY A 51 14.50 11.00 12.35
C GLY A 51 14.43 11.07 10.82
N THR A 52 14.74 9.99 10.11
CA THR A 52 14.72 9.94 8.64
C THR A 52 13.45 9.23 8.14
N PRO A 53 12.67 9.86 7.24
CA PRO A 53 11.54 9.20 6.61
C PRO A 53 12.02 8.15 5.60
N GLN A 54 11.48 6.94 5.71
CA GLN A 54 11.85 5.81 4.87
C GLN A 54 10.60 5.14 4.28
N GLN A 55 10.80 4.45 3.15
CA GLN A 55 9.77 3.63 2.50
C GLN A 55 10.25 2.21 2.22
N ARG A 56 9.30 1.28 2.14
CA ARG A 56 9.52 -0.09 1.69
C ARG A 56 8.34 -0.55 0.84
N TRP A 57 8.64 -1.17 -0.29
CA TRP A 57 7.64 -1.70 -1.22
C TRP A 57 7.37 -3.18 -0.95
N HIS A 58 6.10 -3.55 -1.00
CA HIS A 58 5.64 -4.93 -0.98
C HIS A 58 4.80 -5.16 -2.24
N LEU A 59 5.23 -6.03 -3.15
CA LEU A 59 4.44 -6.41 -4.32
C LEU A 59 3.55 -7.58 -3.93
N THR A 60 2.26 -7.53 -4.28
CA THR A 60 1.30 -8.56 -3.87
C THR A 60 1.58 -9.93 -4.49
N ASP A 61 2.21 -9.96 -5.66
CA ASP A 61 2.62 -11.18 -6.35
C ASP A 61 4.05 -11.65 -6.02
N ALA A 62 4.80 -10.91 -5.18
CA ALA A 62 6.16 -11.27 -4.78
C ALA A 62 6.30 -11.34 -3.26
N ALA A 63 6.78 -12.49 -2.76
CA ALA A 63 6.94 -12.70 -1.31
C ALA A 63 8.09 -11.89 -0.68
N ILE A 64 8.87 -11.15 -1.47
CA ILE A 64 10.07 -10.45 -1.01
C ILE A 64 9.82 -8.94 -1.09
N PRO A 65 9.79 -8.23 0.06
CA PRO A 65 9.71 -6.78 0.05
C PRO A 65 11.03 -6.16 -0.40
N SER A 66 10.99 -4.91 -0.83
CA SER A 66 12.22 -4.14 -1.05
C SER A 66 12.96 -3.89 0.27
N ASP A 67 14.19 -3.40 0.16
CA ASP A 67 14.85 -2.74 1.28
C ASP A 67 14.11 -1.46 1.69
N TRP A 68 14.42 -0.99 2.90
CA TRP A 68 14.04 0.35 3.32
C TRP A 68 14.93 1.38 2.63
N THR A 69 14.33 2.28 1.87
CA THR A 69 15.05 3.39 1.21
C THR A 69 14.64 4.72 1.84
N SER A 70 15.49 5.74 1.74
CA SER A 70 15.09 7.09 2.14
C SER A 70 13.97 7.59 1.23
N LEU A 71 13.05 8.40 1.76
CA LEU A 71 12.09 9.13 0.92
C LEU A 71 12.73 10.29 0.15
N ASN A 72 13.93 10.72 0.55
CA ASN A 72 14.65 11.87 -0.01
C ASN A 72 15.86 11.47 -0.87
N GLU A 73 15.95 10.21 -1.28
CA GLU A 73 16.97 9.72 -2.23
C GLU A 73 16.60 9.99 -3.69
#